data_AF-A0A5K3FIU4-F1
#
_entry.id   AF-A0A5K3FIU4-F1
#
_cell.length_a   1.000
_cell.length_b   1.000
_cell.length_c   1.000
_cell.angle_alpha   90.00
_cell.angle_beta   90.00
_cell.angle_gamma   90.00
#
_symmetry.space_group_name_H-M   'P 1'
#
loop_
_entity.id
_entity.type
_entity.pdbx_description
1 polymer ?
#
loop_
_entity_poly.entity_id
_entity_poly.type
_entity_poly.pdbx_seq_one_letter_code
_entity_poly.pdbx_strand_id
1 'polypeptide(L)'
;MFHPYVSLVKLKSKDRDHLECTLKSWRRKNLPKFEISTYWNSRVRQHLGVRYDAIPNVFDWDCSITLRDRGIKTLDSREYSRWRETGVAFTPRQASYLAPNRTLASPRYFSHRVSSGSLGGSTLIGYWGDIVCSPYLAFGTSTDRSPELNRSLPGGRVLYGASLLSEVNLMCLFWELHHGRPAPASFVSTLIGQDRKFDKFDKSKDEETDGQSNDREVGEDEESQTRGKPDGDLTETNNSETQIKGNSDSTSTESHTIESHGDTTGSETKSEEATSSKPNIEALDETAHLPADEGSVNLCERFQVDFYSPGTTIVDLSTRLRSQFEDDANKASVIYVGCSSLILLSNATQSLLDVCTHDCRLIVESVLYIVGLKEEAIRNYVKRAGEIASSVGFKWVKPADPMKDHHLFFIRDSNQEHTC
;
A
#
# COMPACT_ATOMS: atom_id res chain seq x y z
N MET A 1 4.99 -3.33 25.13
CA MET A 1 5.36 -2.10 24.39
C MET A 1 6.48 -2.47 23.40
N PHE A 2 6.27 -2.26 22.10
CA PHE A 2 7.19 -2.67 21.03
C PHE A 2 8.35 -1.65 20.96
N HIS A 3 9.55 -1.99 21.42
CA HIS A 3 10.73 -1.12 21.31
C HIS A 3 11.85 -1.81 20.50
N PRO A 4 11.72 -1.90 19.17
CA PRO A 4 12.89 -2.15 18.34
C PRO A 4 13.85 -0.98 18.55
N TYR A 5 15.09 -1.28 18.93
CA TYR A 5 16.13 -0.26 19.06
C TYR A 5 16.54 0.18 17.65
N VAL A 6 15.84 1.19 17.13
CA VAL A 6 16.26 1.89 15.92
C VAL A 6 17.49 2.72 16.26
N SER A 7 18.62 2.34 15.68
CA SER A 7 19.89 3.03 15.83
C SER A 7 20.05 4.06 14.72
N LEU A 8 20.24 5.32 15.12
CA LEU A 8 20.54 6.43 14.23
C LEU A 8 22.05 6.66 14.10
N VAL A 9 22.88 5.82 14.73
CA VAL A 9 24.34 5.99 14.84
C VAL A 9 25.00 6.01 13.46
N LYS A 10 24.52 5.19 12.52
CA LYS A 10 25.06 5.10 11.16
C LYS A 10 24.60 6.21 10.21
N LEU A 11 23.68 7.08 10.63
CA LEU A 11 23.26 8.26 9.86
C LEU A 11 24.23 9.43 10.07
N LYS A 12 24.48 10.20 9.00
CA LYS A 12 25.18 11.49 9.08
C LYS A 12 24.33 12.51 9.84
N SER A 13 24.96 13.50 10.49
CA SER A 13 24.26 14.54 11.25
C SER A 13 23.18 15.25 10.42
N LYS A 14 23.49 15.62 9.16
CA LYS A 14 22.52 16.23 8.24
C LYS A 14 21.27 15.35 8.01
N ASP A 15 21.43 14.04 7.95
CA ASP A 15 20.30 13.12 7.73
C ASP A 15 19.44 13.00 8.99
N ARG A 16 20.07 13.04 10.17
CA ARG A 16 19.37 13.11 11.46
C ARG A 16 18.57 14.41 11.58
N ASP A 17 19.15 15.54 11.19
CA ASP A 17 18.47 16.84 11.17
C ASP A 17 17.26 16.83 10.21
N HIS A 18 17.40 16.22 9.03
CA HIS A 18 16.29 16.03 8.10
C HIS A 18 15.19 15.13 8.67
N LEU A 19 15.56 14.02 9.33
CA LEU A 19 14.61 13.12 9.96
C LEU A 19 13.85 13.85 11.07
N GLU A 20 14.56 14.57 11.94
CA GLU A 20 13.96 15.39 12.99
C GLU A 20 13.00 16.44 12.42
N CYS A 21 13.41 17.15 11.36
CA CYS A 21 12.55 18.11 10.68
C CYS A 21 11.28 17.45 10.13
N THR A 22 11.41 16.26 9.54
CA THR A 22 10.27 15.49 9.00
C THR A 22 9.33 15.07 10.13
N LEU A 23 9.84 14.48 11.21
CA LEU A 23 9.04 14.04 12.35
C LEU A 23 8.36 15.22 13.07
N LYS A 24 9.07 16.35 13.25
CA LYS A 24 8.48 17.59 13.75
C LYS A 24 7.36 18.08 12.83
N SER A 25 7.53 17.99 11.52
CA SER A 25 6.49 18.36 10.56
C SER A 25 5.23 17.52 10.74
N TRP A 26 5.34 16.20 10.93
CA TRP A 26 4.18 15.34 11.15
C TRP A 26 3.40 15.68 12.42
N ARG A 27 4.09 16.17 13.46
CA ARG A 27 3.47 16.60 14.73
C ARG A 27 2.83 18.00 14.68
N ARG A 28 3.23 18.86 13.73
CA ARG A 28 2.72 20.24 13.66
C ARG A 28 1.27 20.25 13.22
N LYS A 29 0.39 20.77 14.09
CA LYS A 29 -1.04 20.95 13.81
C LYS A 29 -1.32 22.06 12.78
N ASN A 30 -0.43 23.06 12.69
CA ASN A 30 -0.63 24.30 11.93
C ASN A 30 0.03 24.30 10.54
N LEU A 31 0.33 23.13 9.97
CA LEU A 31 0.82 23.05 8.59
C LEU A 31 -0.32 23.28 7.58
N PRO A 32 0.00 23.71 6.34
CA PRO A 32 -0.99 23.82 5.26
C PRO A 32 -1.85 22.56 5.15
N LYS A 33 -3.12 22.76 4.78
CA LYS A 33 -4.12 21.70 4.68
C LYS A 33 -3.61 20.60 3.72
N PHE A 34 -3.33 19.41 4.26
CA PHE A 34 -2.92 18.26 3.46
C PHE A 34 -4.17 17.49 3.02
N GLU A 35 -4.75 17.90 1.90
CA GLU A 35 -5.92 17.26 1.29
C GLU A 35 -5.50 15.98 0.57
N ILE A 36 -5.27 14.91 1.34
CA ILE A 36 -4.81 13.61 0.82
C ILE A 36 -5.73 13.05 -0.26
N SER A 37 -7.05 13.27 -0.15
CA SER A 37 -8.06 12.85 -1.12
C SER A 37 -7.84 13.48 -2.50
N THR A 38 -7.55 14.78 -2.54
CA THR A 38 -7.25 15.50 -3.79
C THR A 38 -5.97 14.97 -4.43
N TYR A 39 -4.91 14.75 -3.65
CA TYR A 39 -3.65 14.20 -4.17
C TYR A 39 -3.81 12.76 -4.67
N TRP A 40 -4.56 11.94 -3.95
CA TRP A 40 -4.91 10.59 -4.37
C TRP A 40 -5.67 10.61 -5.70
N ASN A 41 -6.75 11.40 -5.79
CA ASN A 41 -7.56 11.49 -7.00
C ASN A 41 -6.76 11.98 -8.21
N SER A 42 -5.89 12.99 -8.01
CA SER A 42 -4.99 13.49 -9.05
C SER A 42 -4.05 12.39 -9.56
N ARG A 43 -3.49 11.58 -8.66
CA ARG A 43 -2.64 10.43 -9.01
C ARG A 43 -3.40 9.35 -9.76
N VAL A 44 -4.62 9.01 -9.32
CA VAL A 44 -5.49 8.04 -10.01
C VAL A 44 -5.85 8.53 -11.42
N ARG A 45 -6.23 9.80 -11.57
CA ARG A 45 -6.51 10.41 -12.87
C ARG A 45 -5.31 10.38 -13.80
N GLN A 46 -4.13 10.73 -13.30
CA GLN A 46 -2.90 10.65 -14.07
C GLN A 46 -2.57 9.21 -14.49
N HIS A 47 -2.79 8.23 -13.61
CA HIS A 47 -2.51 6.82 -13.89
C HIS A 47 -3.48 6.20 -14.91
N LEU A 48 -4.78 6.48 -14.78
CA LEU A 48 -5.81 5.89 -15.64
C LEU A 48 -5.94 6.60 -16.99
N GLY A 49 -5.63 7.90 -17.05
CA GLY A 49 -5.77 8.71 -18.25
C GLY A 49 -7.19 8.67 -18.79
N VAL A 50 -7.35 8.32 -20.06
CA VAL A 50 -8.65 8.17 -20.73
C VAL A 50 -9.58 7.14 -20.08
N ARG A 51 -9.03 6.18 -19.32
CA ARG A 51 -9.82 5.14 -18.64
C ARG A 51 -10.38 5.61 -17.29
N TYR A 52 -10.12 6.85 -16.90
CA TYR A 52 -10.59 7.39 -15.62
C TYR A 52 -12.12 7.35 -15.51
N ASP A 53 -12.85 7.57 -16.60
CA ASP A 53 -14.31 7.52 -16.59
C ASP A 53 -14.86 6.08 -16.50
N ALA A 54 -13.98 5.08 -16.67
CA ALA A 54 -14.30 3.65 -16.58
C ALA A 54 -13.71 3.00 -15.30
N ILE A 55 -13.47 3.78 -14.23
CA ILE A 55 -12.91 3.31 -12.96
C ILE A 55 -13.51 1.97 -12.48
N PRO A 56 -14.85 1.80 -12.38
CA PRO A 56 -15.42 0.56 -11.85
C PRO A 56 -14.97 -0.68 -12.63
N ASN A 57 -14.92 -0.58 -13.96
CA ASN A 57 -14.54 -1.68 -14.84
C ASN A 57 -13.04 -1.98 -14.76
N VAL A 58 -12.20 -0.94 -14.69
CA VAL A 58 -10.74 -1.13 -14.58
C VAL A 58 -10.37 -1.72 -13.22
N PHE A 59 -11.07 -1.32 -12.16
CA PHE A 59 -10.81 -1.77 -10.80
C PHE A 59 -11.22 -3.22 -10.61
N ASP A 60 -12.40 -3.58 -11.12
CA ASP A 60 -12.85 -4.97 -11.13
C ASP A 60 -11.93 -5.84 -12.00
N TRP A 61 -11.56 -5.40 -13.21
CA TRP A 61 -10.68 -6.16 -14.09
C TRP A 61 -9.31 -6.47 -13.45
N ASP A 62 -8.69 -5.48 -12.81
CA ASP A 62 -7.40 -5.67 -12.16
C ASP A 62 -7.50 -6.69 -11.01
N CYS A 63 -8.60 -6.71 -10.25
CA CYS A 63 -8.80 -7.67 -9.17
C CYS A 63 -9.23 -9.05 -9.67
N SER A 64 -10.34 -9.09 -10.40
CA SER A 64 -11.09 -10.29 -10.78
C SER A 64 -10.44 -11.08 -11.90
N ILE A 65 -9.56 -10.46 -12.69
CA ILE A 65 -8.80 -11.13 -13.77
C ILE A 65 -7.32 -11.10 -13.44
N THR A 66 -6.70 -9.91 -13.41
CA THR A 66 -5.23 -9.80 -13.35
C THR A 66 -4.66 -10.44 -12.07
N LEU A 67 -5.17 -10.09 -10.89
CA LEU A 67 -4.70 -10.66 -9.63
C LEU A 67 -5.17 -12.11 -9.42
N ARG A 68 -6.34 -12.49 -9.93
CA ARG A 68 -6.84 -13.89 -9.90
C ARG A 68 -5.94 -14.84 -10.70
N ASP A 69 -5.56 -14.44 -11.91
CA ASP A 69 -4.67 -15.23 -12.79
C ASP A 69 -3.28 -15.41 -12.16
N ARG A 70 -2.88 -14.49 -11.28
CA ARG A 70 -1.64 -14.55 -10.48
C ARG A 70 -1.80 -15.34 -9.18
N GLY A 71 -2.93 -16.01 -8.98
CA GLY A 71 -3.18 -16.92 -7.88
C GLY A 71 -3.80 -16.30 -6.61
N ILE A 72 -4.17 -15.02 -6.61
CA ILE A 72 -4.78 -14.38 -5.44
C ILE A 72 -6.26 -14.75 -5.34
N LYS A 73 -6.58 -15.58 -4.34
CA LYS A 73 -7.94 -16.11 -4.15
C LYS A 73 -8.74 -15.41 -3.04
N THR A 74 -8.07 -14.66 -2.18
CA THR A 74 -8.64 -14.11 -0.95
C THR A 74 -9.07 -12.65 -1.06
N LEU A 75 -8.69 -11.95 -2.13
CA LEU A 75 -9.02 -10.54 -2.33
C LEU A 75 -10.41 -10.40 -2.98
N ASP A 76 -11.31 -9.71 -2.29
CA ASP A 76 -12.65 -9.38 -2.81
C ASP A 76 -12.60 -8.10 -3.67
N SER A 77 -13.31 -8.11 -4.80
CA SER A 77 -13.33 -6.99 -5.75
C SER A 77 -13.88 -5.71 -5.12
N ARG A 78 -14.84 -5.80 -4.18
CA ARG A 78 -15.38 -4.62 -3.49
C ARG A 78 -14.36 -4.02 -2.50
N GLU A 79 -13.63 -4.85 -1.77
CA GLU A 79 -12.55 -4.38 -0.88
C GLU A 79 -11.43 -3.69 -1.66
N TYR A 80 -11.02 -4.29 -2.79
CA TYR A 80 -9.99 -3.72 -3.65
C TYR A 80 -10.45 -2.41 -4.30
N SER A 81 -11.68 -2.38 -4.85
CA SER A 81 -12.24 -1.19 -5.50
C SER A 81 -12.40 -0.04 -4.51
N ARG A 82 -12.95 -0.31 -3.31
CA ARG A 82 -13.06 0.69 -2.24
C ARG A 82 -11.71 1.29 -1.87
N TRP A 83 -10.67 0.46 -1.75
CA TRP A 83 -9.32 0.95 -1.48
C TRP A 83 -8.78 1.80 -2.64
N ARG A 84 -8.95 1.37 -3.90
CA ARG A 84 -8.48 2.13 -5.07
C ARG A 84 -9.20 3.48 -5.23
N GLU A 85 -10.47 3.56 -4.82
CA GLU A 85 -11.26 4.79 -4.85
C GLU A 85 -10.86 5.77 -3.74
N THR A 86 -10.62 5.27 -2.54
CA THR A 86 -10.52 6.11 -1.33
C THR A 86 -9.10 6.20 -0.74
N GLY A 87 -8.21 5.29 -1.10
CA GLY A 87 -6.91 5.08 -0.46
C GLY A 87 -6.97 4.42 0.92
N VAL A 88 -8.16 4.07 1.43
CA VAL A 88 -8.35 3.49 2.75
C VAL A 88 -8.57 1.98 2.61
N ALA A 89 -7.59 1.19 3.06
CA ALA A 89 -7.66 -0.26 3.01
C ALA A 89 -8.37 -0.82 4.26
N PHE A 90 -7.79 -0.57 5.43
CA PHE A 90 -8.31 -1.06 6.69
C PHE A 90 -9.21 -0.01 7.31
N THR A 91 -10.42 -0.38 7.72
CA THR A 91 -11.34 0.52 8.43
C THR A 91 -11.47 0.07 9.88
N PRO A 92 -11.31 0.98 10.86
CA PRO A 92 -11.59 0.64 12.24
C PRO A 92 -13.04 0.18 12.38
N ARG A 93 -13.28 -0.90 13.13
CA ARG A 93 -14.62 -1.52 13.23
C ARG A 93 -15.72 -0.57 13.71
N GLN A 94 -15.36 0.44 14.52
CA GLN A 94 -16.29 1.38 15.15
C GLN A 94 -15.81 2.84 15.09
N ALA A 95 -14.88 3.17 14.18
CA ALA A 95 -14.35 4.52 14.10
C ALA A 95 -14.04 4.95 12.67
N SER A 96 -14.09 6.26 12.44
CA SER A 96 -13.75 6.90 11.18
C SER A 96 -12.40 7.57 11.27
N TYR A 97 -11.67 7.61 10.15
CA TYR A 97 -10.45 8.40 10.05
C TYR A 97 -10.80 9.89 10.02
N LEU A 98 -10.37 10.63 11.06
CA LEU A 98 -10.61 12.07 11.19
C LEU A 98 -9.45 12.94 10.70
N ALA A 99 -8.31 12.32 10.40
CA ALA A 99 -7.10 13.03 9.97
C ALA A 99 -6.35 12.24 8.88
N PRO A 100 -5.74 12.92 7.90
CA PRO A 100 -4.96 12.27 6.86
C PRO A 100 -3.65 11.72 7.41
N ASN A 101 -3.19 10.59 6.86
CA ASN A 101 -1.89 10.04 7.22
C ASN A 101 -0.75 10.87 6.60
N ARG A 102 -0.12 11.71 7.43
CA ARG A 102 0.99 12.59 7.01
C ARG A 102 2.28 11.84 6.67
N THR A 103 2.44 10.58 7.06
CA THR A 103 3.64 9.80 6.72
C THR A 103 3.71 9.46 5.23
N LEU A 104 2.59 9.54 4.52
CA LEU A 104 2.50 9.35 3.06
C LEU A 104 2.68 10.66 2.28
N ALA A 105 2.87 11.77 3.00
CA ALA A 105 3.14 13.08 2.44
C ALA A 105 4.65 13.30 2.39
N SER A 106 5.20 13.52 1.19
CA SER A 106 6.58 13.96 1.04
C SER A 106 6.65 15.27 0.26
N PRO A 107 7.42 16.26 0.75
CA PRO A 107 7.72 17.45 -0.02
C PRO A 107 8.59 17.09 -1.22
N ARG A 108 8.33 17.72 -2.37
CA ARG A 108 9.18 17.68 -3.55
C ARG A 108 9.47 19.10 -3.99
N TYR A 109 10.76 19.40 -4.13
CA TYR A 109 11.23 20.67 -4.64
C TYR A 109 11.20 20.68 -6.17
N PHE A 110 10.55 21.68 -6.74
CA PHE A 110 10.52 21.92 -8.17
C PHE A 110 11.54 22.99 -8.51
N SER A 111 12.69 22.59 -9.04
CA SER A 111 13.72 23.54 -9.47
C SER A 111 13.20 24.42 -10.60
N HIS A 112 13.60 25.70 -10.61
CA HIS A 112 13.37 26.62 -11.74
C HIS A 112 13.91 26.08 -13.08
N ARG A 113 14.84 25.11 -13.06
CA ARG A 113 15.35 24.44 -14.27
C ARG A 113 14.38 23.42 -14.87
N VAL A 114 13.48 22.86 -14.07
CA VAL A 114 12.60 21.74 -14.45
C VAL A 114 11.14 22.17 -14.56
N SER A 115 10.75 23.21 -13.80
CA SER A 115 9.40 23.76 -13.82
C SER A 115 9.46 25.26 -14.08
N SER A 116 8.85 25.70 -15.18
CA SER A 116 8.72 27.12 -15.53
C SER A 116 7.48 27.73 -14.88
N GLY A 117 7.50 29.04 -14.60
CA GLY A 117 6.37 29.77 -14.00
C GLY A 117 6.35 29.74 -12.45
N SER A 118 5.17 29.91 -11.85
CA SER A 118 4.96 30.01 -10.39
C SER A 118 5.35 28.76 -9.59
N LEU A 119 5.55 27.62 -10.27
CA LEU A 119 6.00 26.37 -9.67
C LEU A 119 7.53 26.27 -9.54
N GLY A 120 8.30 27.03 -10.33
CA GLY A 120 9.75 27.05 -10.23
C GLY A 120 10.19 27.63 -8.89
N GLY A 121 11.07 26.92 -8.18
CA GLY A 121 11.52 27.31 -6.84
C GLY A 121 10.56 26.95 -5.71
N SER A 122 9.40 26.34 -6.01
CA SER A 122 8.41 25.96 -5.00
C SER A 122 8.64 24.55 -4.46
N THR A 123 8.28 24.32 -3.19
CA THR A 123 8.18 22.97 -2.60
C THR A 123 6.72 22.60 -2.51
N LEU A 124 6.30 21.56 -3.24
CA LEU A 124 4.94 21.02 -3.15
C LEU A 124 4.94 19.76 -2.32
N ILE A 125 3.90 19.58 -1.52
CA ILE A 125 3.64 18.33 -0.81
C ILE A 125 2.71 17.48 -1.68
N GLY A 126 3.07 16.22 -1.88
CA GLY A 126 2.27 15.26 -2.65
C GLY A 126 2.08 13.95 -1.92
N TYR A 127 1.17 13.13 -2.43
CA TYR A 127 0.95 11.74 -2.02
C TYR A 127 1.88 10.79 -2.77
N TRP A 128 2.59 9.93 -2.05
CA TRP A 128 3.61 9.01 -2.60
C TRP A 128 3.34 7.54 -2.35
N GLY A 129 2.22 7.19 -1.73
CA GLY A 129 1.86 5.79 -1.57
C GLY A 129 1.41 5.15 -2.89
N ASP A 130 1.27 3.83 -2.87
CA ASP A 130 0.74 3.07 -3.99
C ASP A 130 -0.76 3.39 -4.18
N ILE A 131 -1.21 3.35 -5.43
CA ILE A 131 -2.60 3.56 -5.86
C ILE A 131 -3.14 2.38 -6.70
N VAL A 132 -2.30 1.37 -6.94
CA VAL A 132 -2.58 0.21 -7.78
C VAL A 132 -2.40 -1.08 -6.98
N CYS A 133 -1.25 -1.27 -6.33
CA CYS A 133 -0.95 -2.46 -5.56
C CYS A 133 -1.39 -2.27 -4.11
N SER A 134 -2.52 -2.88 -3.75
CA SER A 134 -3.11 -2.73 -2.41
C SER A 134 -2.23 -3.31 -1.30
N PRO A 135 -2.28 -2.78 -0.06
CA PRO A 135 -1.56 -3.36 1.08
C PRO A 135 -2.02 -4.79 1.41
N TYR A 136 -3.18 -5.22 0.92
CA TYR A 136 -3.64 -6.60 0.99
C TYR A 136 -2.69 -7.59 0.32
N LEU A 137 -1.93 -7.14 -0.69
CA LEU A 137 -0.95 -7.99 -1.38
C LEU A 137 0.23 -8.36 -0.48
N ALA A 138 0.55 -7.52 0.51
CA ALA A 138 1.63 -7.76 1.46
C ALA A 138 1.20 -8.67 2.61
N PHE A 139 -0.03 -8.51 3.10
CA PHE A 139 -0.46 -9.14 4.36
C PHE A 139 -1.68 -10.05 4.27
N GLY A 140 -2.45 -10.01 3.18
CA GLY A 140 -3.79 -10.61 3.08
C GLY A 140 -4.00 -11.59 1.92
N THR A 141 -2.93 -12.02 1.22
CA THR A 141 -3.03 -12.93 0.07
C THR A 141 -3.30 -14.38 0.46
N SER A 142 -2.81 -14.80 1.62
CA SER A 142 -2.99 -16.14 2.18
C SER A 142 -2.71 -16.13 3.68
N THR A 143 -3.16 -17.16 4.40
CA THR A 143 -2.84 -17.33 5.82
C THR A 143 -2.63 -18.79 6.17
N ASP A 144 -1.49 -19.14 6.75
CA ASP A 144 -1.27 -20.51 7.25
C ASP A 144 -1.81 -20.69 8.69
N ARG A 145 -2.40 -19.62 9.26
CA ARG A 145 -2.82 -19.56 10.66
C ARG A 145 -4.15 -20.26 10.92
N SER A 146 -5.04 -20.26 9.94
CA SER A 146 -6.31 -20.98 9.99
C SER A 146 -6.74 -21.45 8.60
N PRO A 147 -6.97 -22.76 8.40
CA PRO A 147 -7.41 -23.28 7.10
C PRO A 147 -8.82 -22.79 6.72
N GLU A 148 -9.64 -22.39 7.70
CA GLU A 148 -10.99 -21.88 7.46
C GLU A 148 -10.98 -20.51 6.75
N LEU A 149 -9.96 -19.69 7.01
CA LEU A 149 -9.81 -18.37 6.42
C LEU A 149 -9.45 -18.40 4.94
N ASN A 150 -8.81 -19.48 4.47
CA ASN A 150 -8.50 -19.68 3.05
C ASN A 150 -9.64 -20.34 2.27
N ARG A 151 -10.74 -20.72 2.93
CA ARG A 151 -11.84 -21.43 2.26
C ARG A 151 -12.62 -20.47 1.35
N SER A 152 -12.84 -20.89 0.11
CA SER A 152 -13.76 -20.23 -0.82
C SER A 152 -15.05 -21.03 -0.94
N LEU A 153 -16.16 -20.34 -1.18
CA LEU A 153 -17.45 -20.97 -1.49
C LEU A 153 -17.50 -21.43 -2.97
N PRO A 154 -18.47 -22.29 -3.35
CA PRO A 154 -18.70 -22.64 -4.75
C PRO A 154 -18.79 -21.40 -5.65
N GLY A 155 -18.17 -21.46 -6.83
CA GLY A 155 -18.05 -20.31 -7.73
C GLY A 155 -16.94 -19.31 -7.33
N GLY A 156 -16.04 -19.67 -6.40
CA GLY A 156 -14.86 -18.88 -6.07
C GLY A 156 -15.15 -17.65 -5.20
N ARG A 157 -16.34 -17.56 -4.59
CA ARG A 157 -16.67 -16.44 -3.70
C ARG A 157 -15.81 -16.49 -2.43
N VAL A 158 -15.27 -15.33 -2.07
CA VAL A 158 -14.43 -15.13 -0.89
C VAL A 158 -15.31 -15.11 0.36
N LEU A 159 -15.01 -15.97 1.34
CA LEU A 159 -15.74 -16.00 2.62
C LEU A 159 -15.20 -14.96 3.61
N TYR A 160 -13.88 -14.80 3.64
CA TYR A 160 -13.17 -13.87 4.51
C TYR A 160 -12.29 -12.95 3.66
N GLY A 161 -12.56 -11.65 3.72
CA GLY A 161 -11.85 -10.63 2.96
C GLY A 161 -10.39 -10.49 3.35
N ALA A 162 -9.59 -9.91 2.46
CA ALA A 162 -8.16 -9.73 2.66
C ALA A 162 -7.84 -8.79 3.84
N SER A 163 -8.80 -7.94 4.23
CA SER A 163 -8.71 -7.11 5.43
C SER A 163 -8.55 -7.94 6.70
N LEU A 164 -9.43 -8.95 6.90
CA LEU A 164 -9.39 -9.82 8.07
C LEU A 164 -8.15 -10.72 8.04
N LEU A 165 -7.77 -11.24 6.88
CA LEU A 165 -6.56 -12.05 6.75
C LEU A 165 -5.32 -11.24 7.13
N SER A 166 -5.25 -9.97 6.69
CA SER A 166 -4.16 -9.06 7.06
C SER A 166 -4.13 -8.82 8.57
N GLU A 167 -5.29 -8.59 9.19
CA GLU A 167 -5.41 -8.42 10.65
C GLU A 167 -4.88 -9.67 11.38
N VAL A 168 -5.35 -10.86 11.03
CA VAL A 168 -4.92 -12.13 11.65
C VAL A 168 -3.42 -12.35 11.46
N ASN A 169 -2.90 -12.18 10.24
CA ASN A 169 -1.50 -12.40 9.94
C ASN A 169 -0.59 -11.44 10.72
N LEU A 170 -0.94 -10.14 10.76
CA LEU A 170 -0.18 -9.14 11.51
C LEU A 170 -0.25 -9.35 13.02
N MET A 171 -1.42 -9.66 13.55
CA MET A 171 -1.57 -9.93 14.98
C MET A 171 -0.79 -11.18 15.40
N CYS A 172 -0.83 -12.25 14.60
CA CYS A 172 0.01 -13.43 14.85
C CYS A 172 1.49 -13.07 14.77
N LEU A 173 1.92 -12.32 13.75
CA LEU A 173 3.31 -11.88 13.62
C LEU A 173 3.78 -11.08 14.84
N PHE A 174 2.99 -10.12 15.32
CA PHE A 174 3.35 -9.33 16.50
C PHE A 174 3.36 -10.17 17.78
N TRP A 175 2.42 -11.11 17.91
CA TRP A 175 2.41 -12.05 19.02
C TRP A 175 3.67 -12.90 19.03
N GLU A 176 4.07 -13.44 17.88
CA GLU A 176 5.27 -14.27 17.71
C GLU A 176 6.55 -13.48 17.99
N LEU A 177 6.61 -12.23 17.53
CA LEU A 177 7.74 -11.35 17.84
C LEU A 177 7.84 -11.05 19.34
N HIS A 178 6.70 -10.91 20.03
CA HIS A 178 6.69 -10.63 21.46
C HIS A 178 6.99 -11.85 22.34
N HIS A 179 6.58 -13.06 21.92
CA HIS A 179 6.71 -14.27 22.75
C HIS A 179 7.83 -15.21 22.30
N GLY A 180 8.37 -15.03 21.09
CA GLY A 180 9.45 -15.84 20.53
C GLY A 180 9.03 -17.27 20.15
N ARG A 181 7.74 -17.54 20.02
CA ARG A 181 7.17 -18.84 19.65
C ARG A 181 5.95 -18.67 18.74
N PRO A 182 5.49 -19.71 18.02
CA PRO A 182 4.32 -19.62 17.14
C PRO A 182 3.04 -19.24 17.87
N ALA A 183 2.20 -18.41 17.25
CA ALA A 183 0.93 -17.99 17.84
C ALA A 183 -0.04 -19.18 18.01
N PRO A 184 -0.67 -19.37 19.19
CA PRO A 184 -1.56 -20.50 19.43
C PRO A 184 -2.87 -20.34 18.65
N ALA A 185 -3.49 -21.47 18.29
CA ALA A 185 -4.76 -21.47 17.55
C ALA A 185 -5.89 -20.74 18.30
N SER A 186 -5.89 -20.79 19.64
CA SER A 186 -6.85 -20.05 20.49
C SER A 186 -6.77 -18.54 20.30
N PHE A 187 -5.56 -17.99 20.10
CA PHE A 187 -5.37 -16.57 19.82
C PHE A 187 -6.00 -16.19 18.47
N VAL A 188 -5.80 -17.02 17.45
CA VAL A 188 -6.41 -16.86 16.13
C VAL A 188 -7.94 -16.90 16.21
N SER A 189 -8.50 -17.86 16.95
CA SER A 189 -9.96 -17.97 17.14
C SER A 189 -10.55 -16.73 17.81
N THR A 190 -9.87 -16.15 18.80
CA THR A 190 -10.31 -14.90 19.46
C THR A 190 -10.33 -13.72 18.47
N LEU A 191 -9.34 -13.61 17.58
CA LEU A 191 -9.28 -12.55 16.56
C LEU A 191 -10.43 -12.64 15.54
N ILE A 192 -10.81 -13.87 15.17
CA ILE A 192 -11.94 -14.14 14.26
C ILE A 192 -13.29 -13.84 14.97
N GLY A 193 -13.29 -13.87 16.31
CA GLY A 193 -14.43 -13.63 17.19
C GLY A 193 -15.19 -14.90 17.53
N GLN A 194 -15.47 -15.15 18.83
CA GLN A 194 -16.40 -16.20 19.27
C GLN A 194 -17.87 -15.91 18.86
N ASP A 195 -18.18 -14.69 18.42
CA ASP A 195 -19.51 -14.24 18.04
C ASP A 195 -19.96 -14.63 16.63
N ARG A 196 -19.13 -15.35 15.86
CA ARG A 196 -19.60 -16.05 14.67
C ARG A 196 -20.15 -17.42 15.04
N LYS A 197 -21.11 -17.48 15.98
CA LYS A 197 -22.06 -18.60 16.00
C LYS A 197 -22.90 -18.45 14.74
N PHE A 198 -22.46 -19.14 13.69
CA PHE A 198 -23.22 -19.34 12.47
C PHE A 198 -24.61 -19.85 12.84
N ASP A 199 -25.65 -19.16 12.36
CA ASP A 199 -26.97 -19.76 12.21
C ASP A 199 -26.76 -21.10 11.50
N LYS A 200 -27.03 -22.18 12.24
CA LYS A 200 -27.34 -23.46 11.62
C LYS A 200 -28.50 -23.17 10.68
N PHE A 201 -28.23 -23.20 9.39
CA PHE A 201 -29.27 -23.29 8.39
C PHE A 201 -29.96 -24.63 8.62
N ASP A 202 -31.07 -24.59 9.36
CA ASP A 202 -31.82 -25.78 9.73
C ASP A 202 -32.48 -26.31 8.45
N LYS A 203 -32.10 -27.54 8.10
CA LYS A 203 -32.79 -28.32 7.08
C LYS A 203 -34.12 -28.79 7.68
N SER A 204 -35.17 -28.00 7.54
CA SER A 204 -36.54 -28.53 7.49
C SER A 204 -37.53 -27.44 7.15
N LYS A 205 -37.96 -27.40 5.88
CA LYS A 205 -39.35 -27.60 5.46
C LYS A 205 -39.48 -27.25 3.99
N ASP A 206 -39.40 -28.28 3.17
CA ASP A 206 -40.19 -28.35 1.96
C ASP A 206 -41.66 -28.44 2.41
N GLU A 207 -42.50 -27.53 1.94
CA GLU A 207 -43.88 -27.83 1.60
C GLU A 207 -44.34 -26.81 0.54
N GLU A 208 -44.75 -27.38 -0.59
CA GLU A 208 -45.25 -26.72 -1.79
C GLU A 208 -46.52 -25.91 -1.49
N THR A 209 -46.68 -24.77 -2.15
CA THR A 209 -47.96 -24.49 -2.83
C THR A 209 -47.76 -23.56 -4.01
N ASP A 210 -48.17 -24.10 -5.16
CA ASP A 210 -48.27 -23.50 -6.48
C ASP A 210 -49.50 -22.56 -6.57
N GLY A 211 -49.48 -21.61 -7.51
CA GLY A 211 -50.69 -21.10 -8.15
C GLY A 211 -51.30 -19.75 -7.70
N GLN A 212 -51.22 -18.80 -8.64
CA GLN A 212 -52.25 -17.81 -9.06
C GLN A 212 -52.19 -16.34 -8.61
N SER A 213 -51.96 -15.54 -9.65
CA SER A 213 -52.40 -14.17 -9.98
C SER A 213 -53.61 -13.62 -9.22
N ASN A 214 -53.55 -12.32 -8.89
CA ASN A 214 -54.54 -11.34 -9.37
C ASN A 214 -54.08 -9.89 -9.15
N ASP A 215 -54.28 -9.11 -10.21
CA ASP A 215 -54.18 -7.66 -10.30
C ASP A 215 -55.10 -6.94 -9.30
N ARG A 216 -54.72 -5.70 -8.93
CA ARG A 216 -55.64 -4.55 -8.80
C ARG A 216 -54.87 -3.22 -8.75
N GLU A 217 -55.15 -2.40 -9.77
CA GLU A 217 -54.80 -0.99 -9.92
C GLU A 217 -55.54 -0.07 -8.92
N VAL A 218 -55.07 1.18 -8.88
CA VAL A 218 -55.75 2.50 -8.72
C VAL A 218 -54.88 3.38 -7.81
N GLY A 219 -54.49 4.62 -8.15
CA GLY A 219 -54.89 5.49 -9.25
C GLY A 219 -54.00 6.74 -9.29
N GLU A 220 -54.18 7.46 -10.38
CA GLU A 220 -53.44 8.62 -10.91
C GLU A 220 -53.74 9.93 -10.17
N ASP A 221 -52.88 10.93 -10.39
CA ASP A 221 -53.30 12.32 -10.66
C ASP A 221 -52.27 12.99 -11.60
N GLU A 222 -52.78 13.47 -12.74
CA GLU A 222 -52.07 14.19 -13.81
C GLU A 222 -52.03 15.72 -13.60
N GLU A 223 -51.08 16.39 -14.25
CA GLU A 223 -51.28 17.56 -15.17
C GLU A 223 -49.89 18.00 -15.67
N SER A 224 -49.44 17.71 -16.90
CA SER A 224 -49.82 18.18 -18.24
C SER A 224 -49.09 19.47 -18.71
N GLN A 225 -48.30 19.36 -19.81
CA GLN A 225 -48.46 20.11 -21.09
C GLN A 225 -47.16 20.25 -21.92
N THR A 226 -47.13 19.52 -23.07
CA THR A 226 -46.82 19.92 -24.47
C THR A 226 -45.56 20.72 -24.83
N ARG A 227 -44.91 20.70 -26.01
CA ARG A 227 -44.92 20.09 -27.37
C ARG A 227 -43.64 20.69 -28.02
N GLY A 228 -42.91 20.15 -29.00
CA GLY A 228 -43.03 19.03 -29.91
C GLY A 228 -41.75 18.88 -30.77
N LYS A 229 -41.72 17.84 -31.61
CA LYS A 229 -40.74 17.59 -32.68
C LYS A 229 -41.15 18.31 -33.99
N PRO A 230 -40.27 18.42 -35.01
CA PRO A 230 -40.16 17.40 -36.09
C PRO A 230 -38.68 17.06 -36.42
N ASP A 231 -38.27 15.82 -36.70
CA ASP A 231 -38.35 14.98 -37.92
C ASP A 231 -37.24 15.18 -38.97
N GLY A 232 -36.67 14.04 -39.39
CA GLY A 232 -35.91 13.77 -40.63
C GLY A 232 -34.43 14.14 -40.62
N ASP A 233 -33.51 13.49 -41.32
CA ASP A 233 -33.44 12.24 -42.08
C ASP A 233 -31.93 11.99 -42.35
N LEU A 234 -31.61 10.78 -42.79
CA LEU A 234 -30.32 10.16 -43.12
C LEU A 234 -29.24 11.05 -43.76
N THR A 235 -27.95 10.74 -43.50
CA THR A 235 -27.00 10.18 -44.49
C THR A 235 -25.54 10.14 -43.98
N GLU A 236 -24.86 9.06 -44.35
CA GLU A 236 -23.41 8.84 -44.29
C GLU A 236 -22.65 9.81 -45.19
N THR A 237 -21.43 10.22 -44.83
CA THR A 237 -20.18 9.97 -45.63
C THR A 237 -18.95 10.69 -45.06
N ASN A 238 -17.91 9.87 -44.83
CA ASN A 238 -16.48 10.00 -45.16
C ASN A 238 -15.71 11.35 -45.11
N ASN A 239 -14.56 11.27 -44.42
CA ASN A 239 -13.21 11.75 -44.76
C ASN A 239 -13.02 13.18 -45.30
N SER A 240 -12.17 13.96 -44.63
CA SER A 240 -10.78 14.20 -45.09
C SER A 240 -10.06 15.24 -44.22
N GLU A 241 -8.75 15.00 -44.10
CA GLU A 241 -7.75 15.92 -43.57
C GLU A 241 -7.70 17.23 -44.36
N THR A 242 -7.44 18.36 -43.68
CA THR A 242 -6.36 19.28 -44.11
C THR A 242 -6.02 20.31 -43.04
N GLN A 243 -4.72 20.46 -42.79
CA GLN A 243 -4.10 21.62 -42.18
C GLN A 243 -4.34 22.89 -43.03
N ILE A 244 -4.38 24.07 -42.40
CA ILE A 244 -3.71 25.29 -42.87
C ILE A 244 -3.46 26.25 -41.67
N LYS A 245 -2.28 26.88 -41.71
CA LYS A 245 -1.70 27.87 -40.79
C LYS A 245 -2.19 29.31 -41.05
N GLY A 246 -2.09 30.14 -40.00
CA GLY A 246 -1.80 31.60 -40.04
C GLY A 246 -3.02 32.50 -40.28
N ASN A 247 -3.19 33.69 -39.69
CA ASN A 247 -2.29 34.60 -38.97
C ASN A 247 -3.16 35.65 -38.21
N SER A 248 -2.60 36.28 -37.16
CA SER A 248 -2.78 37.68 -36.65
C SER A 248 -4.10 38.46 -36.90
N ASP A 249 -4.70 39.26 -36.01
CA ASP A 249 -4.16 40.08 -34.92
C ASP A 249 -5.29 40.75 -34.11
N SER A 250 -4.92 41.35 -32.97
CA SER A 250 -5.53 42.51 -32.27
C SER A 250 -6.69 42.35 -31.24
N THR A 251 -6.26 42.44 -29.96
CA THR A 251 -6.75 43.28 -28.83
C THR A 251 -8.24 43.37 -28.45
N SER A 252 -8.54 43.02 -27.20
CA SER A 252 -8.76 44.03 -26.13
C SER A 252 -8.80 43.40 -24.73
N THR A 253 -8.17 44.14 -23.83
CA THR A 253 -8.09 44.06 -22.36
C THR A 253 -9.46 44.08 -21.67
N GLU A 254 -9.60 43.36 -20.55
CA GLU A 254 -9.95 43.97 -19.26
C GLU A 254 -9.71 43.02 -18.07
N SER A 255 -9.15 43.62 -17.03
CA SER A 255 -8.66 43.01 -15.80
C SER A 255 -9.48 43.54 -14.63
N HIS A 256 -9.87 42.68 -13.68
CA HIS A 256 -10.31 43.13 -12.36
C HIS A 256 -9.61 42.34 -11.25
N THR A 257 -8.71 43.05 -10.58
CA THR A 257 -8.11 42.75 -9.27
C THR A 257 -9.03 43.29 -8.18
N ILE A 258 -9.21 42.56 -7.07
CA ILE A 258 -9.68 43.13 -5.81
C ILE A 258 -8.72 42.69 -4.70
N GLU A 259 -8.03 43.67 -4.13
CA GLU A 259 -7.25 43.60 -2.90
C GLU A 259 -8.17 43.68 -1.67
N SER A 260 -7.74 43.15 -0.53
CA SER A 260 -8.29 43.54 0.76
C SER A 260 -7.18 43.77 1.79
N HIS A 261 -7.04 45.03 2.19
CA HIS A 261 -6.29 45.50 3.35
C HIS A 261 -6.91 45.03 4.67
N GLY A 262 -6.05 44.92 5.69
CA GLY A 262 -6.47 44.73 7.08
C GLY A 262 -6.83 46.05 7.75
N ASP A 263 -7.60 45.95 8.83
CA ASP A 263 -7.56 46.95 9.90
C ASP A 263 -7.90 46.31 11.25
N THR A 264 -7.31 46.87 12.30
CA THR A 264 -7.36 46.40 13.69
C THR A 264 -8.25 47.33 14.51
N THR A 265 -9.25 46.80 15.22
CA THR A 265 -9.77 47.44 16.45
C THR A 265 -10.30 46.38 17.41
N GLY A 266 -9.95 46.54 18.69
CA GLY A 266 -10.30 45.61 19.76
C GLY A 266 -11.65 45.92 20.42
N SER A 267 -12.21 44.89 21.05
CA SER A 267 -13.16 45.03 22.15
C SER A 267 -12.99 43.84 23.08
N GLU A 268 -12.67 44.12 24.33
CA GLU A 268 -12.65 43.19 25.44
C GLU A 268 -14.07 42.69 25.75
N THR A 269 -14.23 41.41 26.07
CA THR A 269 -15.29 40.96 26.98
C THR A 269 -14.91 39.62 27.61
N LYS A 270 -15.28 39.50 28.88
CA LYS A 270 -14.78 38.59 29.91
C LYS A 270 -15.28 37.14 29.78
N SER A 271 -14.38 36.25 30.18
CA SER A 271 -14.54 34.95 30.86
C SER A 271 -15.96 34.42 31.16
N GLU A 272 -16.23 33.19 30.70
CA GLU A 272 -16.96 32.18 31.48
C GLU A 272 -16.29 30.81 31.30
N GLU A 273 -15.85 30.24 32.43
CA GLU A 273 -15.41 28.85 32.57
C GLU A 273 -16.62 27.92 32.42
N ALA A 274 -16.56 26.99 31.46
CA ALA A 274 -17.46 25.84 31.42
C ALA A 274 -16.62 24.57 31.60
N THR A 275 -16.64 24.09 32.84
CA THR A 275 -16.24 22.74 33.22
C THR A 275 -17.22 21.74 32.61
N SER A 276 -16.74 20.76 31.84
CA SER A 276 -17.54 19.62 31.42
C SER A 276 -16.67 18.39 31.20
N SER A 277 -16.64 17.57 32.24
CA SER A 277 -16.73 16.10 32.24
C SER A 277 -15.99 15.33 31.12
N LYS A 278 -14.87 14.71 31.51
CA LYS A 278 -14.26 13.58 30.79
C LYS A 278 -15.29 12.45 30.64
N PRO A 279 -15.48 11.85 29.44
CA PRO A 279 -16.18 10.58 29.35
C PRO A 279 -15.24 9.48 29.88
N ASN A 280 -15.78 8.68 30.78
CA ASN A 280 -15.16 7.53 31.41
C ASN A 280 -14.92 6.46 30.33
N ILE A 281 -13.69 6.30 29.87
CA ILE A 281 -13.31 5.14 29.06
C ILE A 281 -13.13 4.00 30.06
N GLU A 282 -14.16 3.16 30.18
CA GLU A 282 -14.04 1.88 30.86
C GLU A 282 -12.87 1.12 30.21
N ALA A 283 -11.85 0.90 31.03
CA ALA A 283 -10.70 0.09 30.68
C ALA A 283 -11.21 -1.30 30.28
N LEU A 284 -10.93 -1.70 29.04
CA LEU A 284 -10.97 -3.10 28.66
C LEU A 284 -10.03 -3.83 29.61
N ASP A 285 -10.62 -4.69 30.42
CA ASP A 285 -9.96 -5.52 31.42
C ASP A 285 -8.82 -6.33 30.77
N GLU A 286 -7.58 -5.89 31.01
CA GLU A 286 -6.34 -6.52 30.56
C GLU A 286 -5.98 -7.78 31.37
N THR A 287 -6.90 -8.36 32.15
CA THR A 287 -6.59 -9.53 33.00
C THR A 287 -7.16 -10.86 32.52
N ALA A 288 -6.96 -11.18 31.23
CA ALA A 288 -6.76 -12.57 30.86
C ALA A 288 -5.30 -12.94 31.12
N HIS A 289 -4.92 -13.09 32.39
CA HIS A 289 -3.62 -13.65 32.79
C HIS A 289 -3.55 -15.11 32.32
N LEU A 290 -3.11 -15.31 31.08
CA LEU A 290 -2.41 -16.54 30.71
C LEU A 290 -1.15 -16.61 31.60
N PRO A 291 -0.85 -17.76 32.20
CA PRO A 291 0.25 -17.87 33.16
C PRO A 291 1.54 -17.37 32.51
N ALA A 292 2.28 -16.52 33.22
CA ALA A 292 3.58 -16.04 32.80
C ALA A 292 4.48 -17.26 32.55
N ASP A 293 4.72 -17.54 31.28
CA ASP A 293 5.42 -18.74 30.84
C ASP A 293 6.91 -18.48 30.99
N GLU A 294 7.55 -19.13 31.96
CA GLU A 294 8.99 -19.08 32.19
C GLU A 294 9.73 -19.59 30.93
N GLY A 295 10.06 -18.67 30.03
CA GLY A 295 10.77 -18.98 28.77
C GLY A 295 10.35 -18.17 27.55
N SER A 296 9.30 -17.34 27.62
CA SER A 296 8.95 -16.46 26.49
C SER A 296 10.02 -15.40 26.28
N VAL A 297 10.67 -15.42 25.12
CA VAL A 297 11.68 -14.43 24.73
C VAL A 297 11.03 -13.38 23.84
N ASN A 298 11.10 -12.12 24.26
CA ASN A 298 10.75 -11.00 23.39
C ASN A 298 11.84 -10.80 22.33
N LEU A 299 11.56 -11.20 21.09
CA LEU A 299 12.52 -11.06 19.99
C LEU A 299 12.80 -9.59 19.68
N CYS A 300 11.87 -8.68 19.97
CA CYS A 300 12.05 -7.24 19.74
C CYS A 300 13.18 -6.62 20.55
N GLU A 301 13.53 -7.21 21.70
CA GLU A 301 14.64 -6.76 22.54
C GLU A 301 15.99 -7.29 22.04
N ARG A 302 15.98 -8.21 21.07
CA ARG A 302 17.19 -8.89 20.56
C ARG A 302 17.66 -8.40 19.20
N PHE A 303 16.91 -7.55 18.51
CA PHE A 303 17.33 -7.00 17.22
C PHE A 303 17.48 -5.48 17.26
N GLN A 304 18.57 -5.00 16.67
CA GLN A 304 18.86 -3.60 16.44
C GLN A 304 18.68 -3.32 14.94
N VAL A 305 18.02 -2.22 14.61
CA VAL A 305 17.83 -1.79 13.22
C VAL A 305 18.70 -0.57 12.98
N ASP A 306 19.71 -0.72 12.13
CA ASP A 306 20.55 0.40 11.71
C ASP A 306 20.06 0.96 10.37
N PHE A 307 19.94 2.29 10.31
CA PHE A 307 19.69 3.00 9.06
C PHE A 307 20.96 3.62 8.51
N TYR A 308 21.21 3.40 7.22
CA TYR A 308 22.29 4.06 6.49
C TYR A 308 21.78 5.34 5.81
N SER A 309 22.69 6.29 5.61
CA SER A 309 22.38 7.55 4.93
C SER A 309 21.75 7.30 3.54
N PRO A 310 20.72 8.09 3.15
CA PRO A 310 20.13 8.01 1.82
C PRO A 310 21.20 8.06 0.71
N GLY A 311 21.05 7.20 -0.29
CA GLY A 311 22.03 7.06 -1.38
C GLY A 311 23.18 6.09 -1.08
N THR A 312 23.26 5.53 0.12
CA THR A 312 24.13 4.37 0.37
C THR A 312 23.62 3.18 -0.44
N THR A 313 24.48 2.64 -1.29
CA THR A 313 24.18 1.52 -2.18
C THR A 313 24.78 0.22 -1.65
N ILE A 314 24.38 -0.91 -2.23
CA ILE A 314 24.99 -2.20 -1.90
C ILE A 314 26.50 -2.25 -2.21
N VAL A 315 26.97 -1.45 -3.19
CA VAL A 315 28.39 -1.33 -3.54
C VAL A 315 29.17 -0.61 -2.44
N ASP A 316 28.54 0.34 -1.75
CA ASP A 316 29.18 1.02 -0.62
C ASP A 316 29.51 0.05 0.53
N LEU A 317 28.76 -1.05 0.67
CA LEU A 317 28.98 -2.04 1.72
C LEU A 317 30.35 -2.71 1.57
N SER A 318 30.69 -3.16 0.36
CA SER A 318 31.97 -3.81 0.08
C SER A 318 33.13 -2.85 -0.20
N THR A 319 32.87 -1.55 -0.32
CA THR A 319 33.90 -0.53 -0.60
C THR A 319 34.09 0.41 0.58
N ARG A 320 33.26 1.45 0.70
CA ARG A 320 33.37 2.52 1.70
C ARG A 320 33.13 2.04 3.13
N LEU A 321 32.29 1.03 3.31
CA LEU A 321 31.86 0.53 4.62
C LEU A 321 32.46 -0.84 4.96
N ARG A 322 33.41 -1.34 4.16
CA ARG A 322 33.99 -2.68 4.28
C ARG A 322 34.53 -2.97 5.70
N SER A 323 35.17 -1.98 6.32
CA SER A 323 35.72 -2.12 7.68
C SER A 323 34.67 -2.39 8.76
N GLN A 324 33.39 -2.06 8.51
CA GLN A 324 32.30 -2.38 9.45
C GLN A 324 31.95 -3.87 9.45
N PHE A 325 32.40 -4.63 8.45
CA PHE A 325 32.07 -6.03 8.23
C PHE A 325 33.30 -6.95 8.39
N GLU A 326 34.38 -6.45 8.99
CA GLU A 326 35.59 -7.27 9.26
C GLU A 326 35.29 -8.38 10.27
N ASP A 327 34.56 -8.05 11.34
CA ASP A 327 34.10 -9.03 12.31
C ASP A 327 33.00 -9.92 11.72
N ASP A 328 33.15 -11.24 11.87
CA ASP A 328 32.16 -12.21 11.38
C ASP A 328 30.77 -11.98 11.99
N ALA A 329 30.69 -11.42 13.20
CA ALA A 329 29.43 -11.07 13.86
C ALA A 329 28.66 -9.95 13.13
N ASN A 330 29.35 -9.11 12.36
CA ASN A 330 28.76 -7.99 11.61
C ASN A 330 28.45 -8.34 10.15
N LYS A 331 28.94 -9.48 9.65
CA LYS A 331 28.70 -9.94 8.27
C LYS A 331 27.22 -10.25 8.04
N ALA A 332 26.75 -9.96 6.84
CA ALA A 332 25.38 -10.21 6.45
C ALA A 332 25.15 -11.72 6.22
N SER A 333 24.22 -12.30 6.98
CA SER A 333 23.72 -13.66 6.75
C SER A 333 22.52 -13.70 5.81
N VAL A 334 21.82 -12.57 5.64
CA VAL A 334 20.71 -12.43 4.70
C VAL A 334 20.79 -11.06 4.03
N ILE A 335 20.70 -11.07 2.70
CA ILE A 335 20.50 -9.87 1.88
C ILE A 335 19.07 -9.92 1.34
N TYR A 336 18.29 -8.88 1.63
CA TYR A 336 16.93 -8.71 1.10
C TYR A 336 16.90 -7.59 0.08
N VAL A 337 16.38 -7.85 -1.11
CA VAL A 337 16.29 -6.89 -2.21
C VAL A 337 14.83 -6.74 -2.61
N GLY A 338 14.29 -5.54 -2.39
CA GLY A 338 12.95 -5.19 -2.84
C GLY A 338 12.84 -5.15 -4.36
N CYS A 339 11.64 -5.35 -4.90
CA CYS A 339 11.44 -5.59 -6.33
C CYS A 339 11.93 -4.41 -7.21
N SER A 340 11.84 -3.18 -6.67
CA SER A 340 12.29 -1.93 -7.30
C SER A 340 13.80 -1.67 -7.16
N SER A 341 14.51 -2.44 -6.33
CA SER A 341 15.93 -2.26 -6.02
C SER A 341 16.85 -3.27 -6.70
N LEU A 342 16.34 -4.13 -7.59
CA LEU A 342 17.16 -5.11 -8.31
C LEU A 342 18.30 -4.45 -9.11
N ILE A 343 18.07 -3.25 -9.64
CA ILE A 343 19.09 -2.44 -10.35
C ILE A 343 20.27 -2.03 -9.44
N LEU A 344 20.06 -1.94 -8.13
CA LEU A 344 21.14 -1.65 -7.19
C LEU A 344 22.04 -2.88 -7.03
N LEU A 345 21.46 -4.07 -7.00
CA LEU A 345 22.20 -5.33 -6.94
C LEU A 345 23.04 -5.56 -8.21
N SER A 346 22.55 -5.19 -9.40
CA SER A 346 23.33 -5.36 -10.65
C SER A 346 24.60 -4.51 -10.72
N ASN A 347 24.71 -3.48 -9.90
CA ASN A 347 25.92 -2.66 -9.80
C ASN A 347 26.96 -3.27 -8.84
N ALA A 348 26.58 -4.29 -8.07
CA ALA A 348 27.50 -5.01 -7.20
C ALA A 348 28.40 -5.96 -7.99
N THR A 349 29.52 -6.31 -7.38
CA THR A 349 30.46 -7.32 -7.89
C THR A 349 30.62 -8.42 -6.84
N GLN A 350 31.44 -9.43 -7.13
CA GLN A 350 31.77 -10.49 -6.18
C GLN A 350 32.41 -9.97 -4.89
N SER A 351 32.92 -8.73 -4.85
CA SER A 351 33.37 -8.06 -3.61
C SER A 351 32.28 -8.00 -2.53
N LEU A 352 30.99 -8.11 -2.90
CA LEU A 352 29.88 -8.21 -1.97
C LEU A 352 30.00 -9.43 -1.04
N LEU A 353 30.65 -10.51 -1.50
CA LEU A 353 30.83 -11.72 -0.71
C LEU A 353 31.74 -11.51 0.51
N ASP A 354 32.62 -10.51 0.48
CA ASP A 354 33.52 -10.18 1.60
C ASP A 354 32.76 -9.71 2.85
N VAL A 355 31.60 -9.07 2.64
CA VAL A 355 30.74 -8.57 3.73
C VAL A 355 29.63 -9.55 4.12
N CYS A 356 29.64 -10.74 3.54
CA CYS A 356 28.64 -11.78 3.74
C CYS A 356 29.23 -12.97 4.52
N THR A 357 28.39 -13.66 5.29
CA THR A 357 28.73 -14.97 5.83
C THR A 357 28.88 -16.02 4.71
N HIS A 358 29.49 -17.17 5.02
CA HIS A 358 29.66 -18.26 4.06
C HIS A 358 28.33 -18.91 3.64
N ASP A 359 27.33 -18.88 4.53
CA ASP A 359 25.98 -19.41 4.34
C ASP A 359 24.95 -18.32 3.96
N CYS A 360 25.43 -17.14 3.54
CA CYS A 360 24.58 -15.99 3.28
C CYS A 360 23.51 -16.29 2.23
N ARG A 361 22.28 -15.86 2.52
CA ARG A 361 21.11 -16.00 1.65
C ARG A 361 20.76 -14.69 1.00
N LEU A 362 20.49 -14.72 -0.30
CA LEU A 362 19.95 -13.59 -1.03
C LEU A 362 18.48 -13.86 -1.33
N ILE A 363 17.61 -12.93 -0.93
CA ILE A 363 16.16 -12.97 -1.15
C ILE A 363 15.80 -11.76 -2.02
N VAL A 364 15.19 -12.02 -3.17
CA VAL A 364 14.70 -10.98 -4.07
C VAL A 364 13.18 -11.06 -4.14
N GLU A 365 12.49 -9.95 -3.91
CA GLU A 365 11.04 -9.86 -4.08
C GLU A 365 10.62 -10.09 -5.54
N SER A 366 9.56 -10.86 -5.74
CA SER A 366 8.97 -11.04 -7.07
C SER A 366 8.16 -9.82 -7.50
N VAL A 367 8.07 -9.61 -8.82
CA VAL A 367 7.16 -8.62 -9.43
C VAL A 367 5.80 -9.22 -9.79
N LEU A 368 5.54 -10.46 -9.39
CA LEU A 368 4.32 -11.23 -9.72
C LEU A 368 3.05 -10.41 -9.53
N TYR A 369 2.95 -9.65 -8.44
CA TYR A 369 1.73 -8.92 -8.07
C TYR A 369 1.65 -7.48 -8.58
N ILE A 370 2.66 -6.99 -9.32
CA ILE A 370 2.62 -5.63 -9.88
C ILE A 370 1.60 -5.57 -11.02
N VAL A 371 0.45 -4.95 -10.77
CA VAL A 371 -0.62 -4.78 -11.75
C VAL A 371 -0.11 -3.91 -12.91
N GLY A 372 -0.45 -4.29 -14.15
CA GLY A 372 0.03 -3.65 -15.38
C GLY A 372 1.28 -4.29 -16.01
N LEU A 373 1.98 -5.20 -15.31
CA LEU A 373 3.02 -6.02 -15.93
C LEU A 373 2.41 -7.22 -16.67
N LYS A 374 2.84 -7.39 -17.93
CA LYS A 374 2.56 -8.58 -18.74
C LYS A 374 3.35 -9.78 -18.22
N GLU A 375 2.83 -10.99 -18.44
CA GLU A 375 3.48 -12.25 -18.04
C GLU A 375 4.94 -12.36 -18.55
N GLU A 376 5.19 -11.99 -19.81
CA GLU A 376 6.53 -11.99 -20.40
C GLU A 376 7.51 -11.11 -19.60
N ALA A 377 7.06 -9.93 -19.14
CA ALA A 377 7.88 -9.02 -18.35
C ALA A 377 8.19 -9.61 -16.96
N ILE A 378 7.25 -10.33 -16.35
CA ILE A 378 7.46 -11.04 -15.07
C ILE A 378 8.50 -12.15 -15.25
N ARG A 379 8.36 -12.97 -16.30
CA ARG A 379 9.33 -14.03 -16.62
C ARG A 379 10.73 -13.47 -16.89
N ASN A 380 10.81 -12.39 -17.67
CA ASN A 380 12.08 -11.69 -17.94
C ASN A 380 12.69 -11.08 -16.68
N TYR A 381 11.88 -10.59 -15.74
CA TYR A 381 12.38 -10.13 -14.45
C TYR A 381 13.05 -11.25 -13.65
N VAL A 382 12.39 -12.41 -13.52
CA VAL A 382 12.95 -13.56 -12.79
C VAL A 382 14.24 -14.07 -13.43
N LYS A 383 14.28 -14.12 -14.77
CA LYS A 383 15.50 -14.49 -15.51
C LYS A 383 16.65 -13.54 -15.20
N ARG A 384 16.42 -12.22 -15.33
CA ARG A 384 17.43 -11.19 -15.03
C ARG A 384 17.88 -11.22 -13.57
N ALA A 385 16.96 -11.45 -12.63
CA ALA A 385 17.32 -11.59 -11.22
C ALA A 385 18.27 -12.77 -10.99
N GLY A 386 18.05 -13.90 -11.67
CA GLY A 386 18.95 -15.05 -11.63
C GLY A 386 20.33 -14.77 -12.24
N GLU A 387 20.38 -14.09 -13.39
CA GLU A 387 21.62 -13.68 -14.05
C GLU A 387 22.44 -12.73 -13.15
N ILE A 388 21.78 -11.72 -12.56
CA ILE A 388 22.41 -10.78 -11.63
C ILE A 388 22.92 -11.52 -10.39
N ALA A 389 22.09 -12.34 -9.74
CA ALA A 389 22.50 -13.11 -8.57
C ALA A 389 23.72 -14.00 -8.85
N SER A 390 23.74 -14.67 -10.00
CA SER A 390 24.88 -15.50 -10.43
C SER A 390 26.14 -14.66 -10.63
N SER A 391 26.02 -13.47 -11.21
CA SER A 391 27.17 -12.56 -11.43
C SER A 391 27.82 -12.06 -10.14
N VAL A 392 27.05 -11.97 -9.03
CA VAL A 392 27.55 -11.56 -7.71
C VAL A 392 27.90 -12.75 -6.81
N GLY A 393 27.87 -13.98 -7.33
CA GLY A 393 28.32 -15.19 -6.64
C GLY A 393 27.25 -15.93 -5.83
N PHE A 394 25.97 -15.80 -6.21
CA PHE A 394 24.86 -16.53 -5.60
C PHE A 394 24.22 -17.49 -6.59
N LYS A 395 23.80 -18.67 -6.12
CA LYS A 395 23.08 -19.68 -6.92
C LYS A 395 21.67 -19.91 -6.40
N TRP A 396 20.78 -20.39 -7.26
CA TRP A 396 19.41 -20.72 -6.90
C TRP A 396 19.37 -21.76 -5.77
N VAL A 397 18.56 -21.50 -4.74
CA VAL A 397 18.23 -22.51 -3.71
C VAL A 397 17.25 -23.53 -4.30
N LYS A 398 16.26 -23.03 -5.04
CA LYS A 398 15.27 -23.82 -5.78
C LYS A 398 14.97 -23.13 -7.12
N PRO A 399 14.62 -23.87 -8.17
CA PRO A 399 14.07 -23.28 -9.38
C PRO A 399 12.82 -22.45 -9.03
N ALA A 400 12.74 -21.24 -9.58
CA ALA A 400 11.58 -20.36 -9.37
C ALA A 400 10.55 -20.53 -10.49
N ASP A 401 9.27 -20.58 -10.12
CA ASP A 401 8.14 -20.41 -11.02
C ASP A 401 7.71 -18.93 -11.03
N PRO A 402 7.96 -18.18 -12.12
CA PRO A 402 7.67 -16.74 -12.18
C PRO A 402 6.20 -16.38 -11.93
N MET A 403 5.28 -17.32 -12.17
CA MET A 403 3.84 -17.08 -12.05
C MET A 403 3.25 -17.58 -10.74
N LYS A 404 4.07 -18.10 -9.82
CA LYS A 404 3.62 -18.61 -8.52
C LYS A 404 4.47 -18.15 -7.34
N ASP A 405 5.79 -18.06 -7.50
CA ASP A 405 6.69 -17.72 -6.39
C ASP A 405 6.64 -16.22 -6.06
N HIS A 406 6.41 -15.91 -4.78
CA HIS A 406 6.38 -14.54 -4.25
C HIS A 406 7.79 -13.96 -4.04
N HIS A 407 8.78 -14.82 -3.84
CA HIS A 407 10.17 -14.47 -3.58
C HIS A 407 11.09 -15.44 -4.31
N LEU A 408 12.25 -14.92 -4.73
CA LEU A 408 13.32 -15.67 -5.36
C LEU A 408 14.41 -15.90 -4.30
N PHE A 409 14.82 -17.15 -4.12
CA PHE A 409 15.76 -17.55 -3.08
C PHE A 409 17.08 -18.03 -3.68
N PHE A 410 18.17 -17.43 -3.21
CA PHE A 410 19.52 -17.75 -3.59
C PHE A 410 20.41 -17.95 -2.36
N ILE A 411 21.47 -18.72 -2.54
CA ILE A 411 22.50 -18.97 -1.52
C ILE A 411 23.87 -18.67 -2.11
N ARG A 412 24.78 -18.18 -1.28
CA ARG A 412 26.17 -17.95 -1.66
C ARG A 412 26.77 -19.23 -2.26
N ASP A 413 27.48 -19.10 -3.37
CA ASP A 413 28.14 -20.24 -3.99
C ASP A 413 29.48 -20.53 -3.30
N SER A 414 29.53 -21.60 -2.53
CA SER A 414 30.70 -22.09 -1.82
C SER A 414 31.90 -22.44 -2.72
N ASN A 415 31.67 -22.63 -4.02
CA ASN A 415 32.72 -23.07 -4.95
C ASN A 415 33.57 -21.92 -5.53
N GLN A 416 33.27 -20.66 -5.18
CA GLN A 416 34.01 -19.49 -5.68
C GLN A 416 35.08 -18.95 -4.71
N GLU A 417 35.39 -19.66 -3.62
CA GLU A 417 36.47 -19.29 -2.69
C GLU A 417 37.90 -19.48 -3.25
N HIS A 418 38.03 -19.94 -4.50
CA HIS A 418 39.31 -20.27 -5.13
C HIS A 418 39.50 -19.65 -6.51
N THR A 419 39.41 -18.32 -6.61
CA THR A 419 40.07 -17.62 -7.73
C THR A 419 40.63 -16.28 -7.25
N CYS A 420 41.90 -16.38 -6.81
CA CYS A 420 42.95 -15.36 -6.66
C CYS A 420 42.76 -14.21 -5.67
#